data_AF-A0A7Y3N5T6-F1
#
_entry.id   AF-A0A7Y3N5T6-F1
#
_cell.length_a   1.000
_cell.length_b   1.000
_cell.length_c   1.000
_cell.angle_alpha   90.00
_cell.angle_beta   90.00
_cell.angle_gamma   90.00
#
_symmetry.space_group_name_H-M   'P 1'
#
loop_
_entity.id
_entity.type
_entity.pdbx_description
1 polymer ?
#
loop_
_entity_poly.entity_id
_entity_poly.type
_entity_poly.pdbx_seq_one_letter_code
_entity_poly.pdbx_strand_id
1 'polypeptide(L)'
;TDLAEAAEQVLQRAAMLGSWLQGEEGQGLRRDLTVWLSTLVQRAELPVGLLELALEGGGQAMLAERAGRWKAELLEQGIEQGLEQGIEQGERRMLQKLLVQKFGELPVGVEQQLERADELQLQGILQRVLSATQLEDLF
;
A
#
# COMPACT_ATOMS: atom_id res chain seq x y z
N THR A 1 0.25 11.64 9.63
CA THR A 1 -0.13 12.66 8.65
C THR A 1 -0.57 11.93 7.41
N ASP A 2 -1.84 12.05 7.03
CA ASP A 2 -2.45 11.27 5.96
C ASP A 2 -1.81 11.68 4.61
N LEU A 3 -1.19 10.71 3.92
CA LEU A 3 -0.51 10.94 2.64
C LEU A 3 -1.49 11.53 1.60
N ALA A 4 -2.77 11.16 1.70
CA ALA A 4 -3.82 11.67 0.83
C ALA A 4 -4.10 13.15 1.07
N GLU A 5 -4.11 13.58 2.34
CA GLU A 5 -4.33 14.98 2.70
C GLU A 5 -3.16 15.87 2.25
N ALA A 6 -1.94 15.36 2.36
CA ALA A 6 -0.75 16.05 1.86
C ALA A 6 -0.77 16.20 0.33
N ALA A 7 -1.16 15.15 -0.40
CA ALA A 7 -1.29 15.17 -1.85
C ALA A 7 -2.33 16.19 -2.32
N GLU A 8 -3.50 16.22 -1.67
CA GLU A 8 -4.57 17.17 -1.99
C GLU A 8 -4.12 18.63 -1.79
N GLN A 9 -3.43 18.91 -0.67
CA GLN A 9 -2.89 20.24 -0.40
C GLN A 9 -1.86 20.69 -1.44
N VAL A 10 -1.00 19.79 -1.90
CA VAL A 10 -0.01 20.07 -2.97
C VAL A 10 -0.71 20.41 -4.28
N LEU A 11 -1.74 19.66 -4.65
CA LEU A 11 -2.51 19.89 -5.88
C LEU A 11 -3.30 21.20 -5.85
N GLN A 12 -3.93 21.54 -4.72
CA GLN A 12 -4.61 22.82 -4.55
C GLN A 12 -3.64 24.00 -4.66
N ARG A 13 -2.45 23.89 -4.07
CA ARG A 13 -1.40 24.92 -4.17
C ARG A 13 -0.87 25.06 -5.59
N ALA A 14 -0.64 23.95 -6.30
CA ALA A 14 -0.27 23.98 -7.71
C ALA A 14 -1.36 24.65 -8.57
N ALA A 15 -2.64 24.38 -8.30
CA ALA A 15 -3.75 25.01 -9.01
C ALA A 15 -3.86 26.52 -8.76
N MET A 16 -3.60 26.97 -7.53
CA MET A 16 -3.54 28.40 -7.20
C MET A 16 -2.35 29.09 -7.88
N LEU A 17 -1.19 28.45 -7.92
CA LEU A 17 -0.02 28.98 -8.63
C LEU A 17 -0.25 29.04 -10.14
N GLY A 18 -0.90 28.03 -10.71
CA GLY A 18 -1.27 27.98 -12.12
C GLY A 18 -2.20 29.12 -12.54
N SER A 19 -3.17 29.47 -11.68
CA SER A 19 -4.08 30.59 -11.94
C SER A 19 -3.39 31.96 -11.80
N TRP A 20 -2.40 32.10 -10.93
CA TRP A 20 -1.60 33.33 -10.78
C TRP A 20 -0.62 33.56 -11.92
N LEU A 21 -0.17 32.49 -12.58
CA LEU A 21 0.76 32.56 -13.71
C LEU A 21 0.06 32.65 -15.07
N GLN A 22 -1.22 33.06 -15.09
CA GLN A 22 -1.97 33.25 -16.33
C GLN A 22 -1.51 34.53 -17.06
N GLY A 23 -0.89 34.35 -18.22
CA GLY A 23 -0.35 35.41 -19.07
C GLY A 23 0.87 34.94 -19.87
N GLU A 24 1.32 35.72 -20.86
CA GLU A 24 2.56 35.43 -21.61
C GLU A 24 3.81 35.50 -20.71
N GLU A 25 3.84 36.44 -19.76
CA GLU A 25 4.94 36.61 -18.81
C GLU A 25 5.10 35.42 -17.84
N GLY A 26 4.02 34.69 -17.55
CA GLY A 26 4.00 33.53 -16.67
C GLY A 26 4.27 32.18 -17.37
N GLN A 27 4.39 32.14 -18.70
CA GLN A 27 4.57 30.87 -19.44
C GLN A 27 5.95 30.23 -19.20
N GLY A 28 7.01 31.04 -19.15
CA GLY A 28 8.37 30.54 -18.87
C GLY A 28 8.45 29.91 -17.48
N LEU A 29 7.96 30.63 -16.48
CA LEU A 29 7.96 30.16 -15.09
C LEU A 29 7.08 28.92 -14.88
N ARG A 30 5.93 28.80 -15.56
CA ARG A 30 5.11 27.58 -15.53
C ARG A 30 5.86 26.38 -16.10
N ARG A 31 6.53 26.53 -17.23
CA ARG A 31 7.34 25.45 -17.84
C ARG A 31 8.46 24.99 -16.92
N ASP A 32 9.20 25.93 -16.35
CA ASP A 32 10.33 25.62 -15.46
C ASP A 32 9.85 24.94 -14.16
N LEU A 33 8.73 25.42 -13.59
CA LEU A 33 8.08 24.81 -12.43
C LEU A 33 7.59 23.40 -12.73
N THR A 34 6.95 23.17 -13.88
CA THR A 34 6.48 21.85 -14.29
C THR A 34 7.66 20.88 -14.32
N VAL A 35 8.75 21.21 -15.02
CA VAL A 35 9.94 20.33 -15.15
C VAL A 35 10.59 20.03 -13.80
N TRP A 36 10.74 21.06 -12.95
CA TRP A 36 11.30 20.87 -11.61
C TRP A 36 10.39 20.00 -10.74
N LEU A 37 9.07 20.23 -10.79
CA LEU A 37 8.11 19.43 -10.04
C LEU A 37 7.99 18.00 -10.57
N SER A 38 8.07 17.76 -11.88
CA SER A 38 8.10 16.39 -12.45
C SER A 38 9.21 15.56 -11.82
N THR A 39 10.34 16.19 -11.52
CA THR A 39 11.51 15.55 -10.90
C THR A 39 11.25 15.20 -9.43
N LEU A 40 10.53 16.06 -8.70
CA LEU A 40 10.17 15.84 -7.29
C LEU A 40 9.07 14.78 -7.13
N VAL A 41 8.12 14.80 -8.06
CA VAL A 41 6.92 13.95 -8.10
C VAL A 41 7.26 12.48 -8.29
N GLN A 42 8.31 12.14 -9.03
CA GLN A 42 8.80 10.75 -9.14
C GLN A 42 9.19 10.13 -7.80
N ARG A 43 9.60 10.93 -6.81
CA ARG A 43 9.97 10.44 -5.47
C ARG A 43 8.78 10.36 -4.52
N ALA A 44 7.67 10.99 -4.87
CA ALA A 44 6.45 11.07 -4.06
C ALA A 44 5.32 10.18 -4.61
N GLU A 45 5.59 9.40 -5.67
CA GLU A 45 4.62 8.53 -6.35
C GLU A 45 3.33 9.23 -6.82
N LEU A 46 3.37 10.55 -6.93
CA LEU A 46 2.27 11.31 -7.54
C LEU A 46 2.40 11.18 -9.07
N PRO A 47 1.30 11.13 -9.83
CA PRO A 47 1.40 11.11 -11.28
C PRO A 47 1.53 12.53 -11.82
N VAL A 48 2.61 12.73 -12.58
CA VAL A 48 3.04 14.00 -13.18
C VAL A 48 1.92 14.71 -13.96
N GLY A 49 1.09 13.98 -14.71
CA GLY A 49 0.01 14.58 -15.49
C GLY A 49 -1.07 15.28 -14.66
N LEU A 50 -1.19 14.95 -13.37
CA LEU A 50 -2.14 15.64 -12.48
C LEU A 50 -1.65 17.03 -12.06
N LEU A 51 -0.32 17.18 -11.96
CA LEU A 51 0.31 18.44 -11.59
C LEU A 51 0.29 19.45 -12.75
N GLU A 52 0.48 18.96 -13.98
CA GLU A 52 0.37 19.75 -15.21
C GLU A 52 -1.03 20.36 -15.36
N LEU A 53 -2.06 19.53 -15.21
CA LEU A 53 -3.46 19.98 -15.24
C LEU A 53 -3.79 21.00 -14.14
N ALA A 54 -3.15 20.88 -12.96
CA ALA A 54 -3.28 21.87 -11.90
C ALA A 54 -2.63 23.20 -12.29
N LEU A 55 -1.39 23.19 -12.77
CA LEU A 55 -0.64 24.38 -13.18
C LEU A 55 -1.23 25.09 -14.42
N GLU A 56 -2.01 24.38 -15.23
CA GLU A 56 -2.76 24.97 -16.36
C GLU A 56 -4.02 25.72 -15.93
N GLY A 57 -4.42 25.62 -14.65
CA GLY A 57 -5.55 26.36 -14.08
C GLY A 57 -6.94 25.88 -14.52
N GLY A 58 -7.02 24.85 -15.37
CA GLY A 58 -8.26 24.31 -15.94
C GLY A 58 -8.51 22.88 -15.49
N GLY A 59 -8.71 22.63 -14.19
CA GLY A 59 -8.88 21.25 -13.74
C GLY A 59 -9.37 20.99 -12.33
N GLN A 60 -9.70 21.99 -11.50
CA GLN A 60 -9.98 21.76 -10.06
C GLN A 60 -11.01 20.66 -9.77
N ALA A 61 -12.11 20.59 -10.54
CA ALA A 61 -13.10 19.53 -10.42
C ALA A 61 -12.55 18.15 -10.83
N MET A 62 -11.77 18.10 -11.92
CA MET A 62 -11.15 16.87 -12.43
C MET A 62 -10.03 16.36 -11.51
N LEU A 63 -9.29 17.28 -10.87
CA LEU A 63 -8.27 16.98 -9.87
C LEU A 63 -8.90 16.42 -8.60
N ALA A 64 -9.99 17.02 -8.11
CA ALA A 64 -10.73 16.53 -6.95
C ALA A 64 -11.32 15.13 -7.20
N GLU A 65 -11.93 14.92 -8.37
CA GLU A 65 -12.46 13.61 -8.77
C GLU A 65 -11.36 12.53 -8.83
N ARG A 66 -10.18 12.87 -9.32
CA ARG A 66 -9.07 11.93 -9.50
C ARG A 66 -8.31 11.66 -8.19
N ALA A 67 -8.16 12.67 -7.32
CA ALA A 67 -7.66 12.48 -5.96
C ALA A 67 -8.60 11.59 -5.13
N GLY A 68 -9.92 11.77 -5.28
CA GLY A 68 -10.92 10.90 -4.65
C GLY A 68 -10.80 9.44 -5.10
N ARG A 69 -10.54 9.21 -6.39
CA ARG A 69 -10.28 7.85 -6.91
C ARG A 69 -9.05 7.20 -6.32
N TRP A 70 -7.91 7.90 -6.23
CA TRP A 70 -6.73 7.32 -5.58
C TRP A 70 -6.92 7.03 -4.11
N LYS A 71 -7.66 7.90 -3.40
CA LYS A 71 -7.99 7.63 -1.99
C LYS A 71 -8.79 6.33 -1.87
N ALA A 72 -9.73 6.08 -2.79
CA ALA A 72 -10.48 4.84 -2.82
C ALA A 72 -9.58 3.63 -3.16
N GLU A 73 -8.73 3.74 -4.18
CA GLU A 73 -7.81 2.67 -4.59
C GLU A 73 -6.80 2.31 -3.47
N LEU A 74 -6.21 3.32 -2.81
CA LEU A 74 -5.30 3.09 -1.69
C LEU A 74 -6.00 2.47 -0.48
N LEU A 75 -7.24 2.86 -0.20
CA LEU A 75 -8.02 2.26 0.87
C LEU A 75 -8.38 0.81 0.55
N GLU A 76 -8.79 0.52 -0.69
CA GLU A 76 -9.08 -0.83 -1.15
C GLU A 76 -7.86 -1.73 -1.04
N GLN A 77 -6.70 -1.30 -1.57
CA GLN A 77 -5.44 -2.03 -1.44
C GLN A 77 -5.04 -2.22 0.03
N GLY A 78 -5.22 -1.21 0.88
CA GLY A 78 -4.92 -1.31 2.31
C GLY A 78 -5.83 -2.30 3.04
N ILE A 79 -7.12 -2.35 2.68
CA ILE A 79 -8.07 -3.33 3.22
C ILE A 79 -7.70 -4.74 2.76
N GLU A 80 -7.40 -4.93 1.47
CA GLU A 80 -7.02 -6.22 0.90
C GLU A 80 -5.76 -6.77 1.56
N GLN A 81 -4.68 -5.96 1.61
CA GLN A 81 -3.45 -6.32 2.30
C GLN A 81 -3.67 -6.61 3.80
N GLY A 82 -4.50 -5.81 4.47
CA GLY A 82 -4.82 -6.02 5.88
C GLY A 82 -5.61 -7.30 6.12
N LEU A 83 -6.51 -7.66 5.20
CA LEU A 83 -7.28 -8.90 5.25
C LEU A 83 -6.37 -10.12 5.02
N GLU A 84 -5.54 -10.10 3.99
CA GLU A 84 -4.58 -11.17 3.69
C GLU A 84 -3.63 -11.42 4.87
N GLN A 85 -3.00 -10.36 5.40
CA GLN A 85 -2.15 -10.47 6.59
C GLN A 85 -2.92 -10.98 7.81
N GLY A 86 -4.18 -10.57 7.98
CA GLY A 86 -5.04 -11.01 9.06
C GLY A 86 -5.38 -12.50 8.97
N ILE A 87 -5.67 -12.99 7.77
CA ILE A 87 -5.93 -14.40 7.49
C ILE A 87 -4.67 -15.22 7.78
N GLU A 88 -3.52 -14.85 7.23
CA GLU A 88 -2.25 -15.57 7.41
C GLU A 88 -1.84 -15.65 8.90
N GLN A 89 -1.94 -14.53 9.63
CA GLN A 89 -1.71 -14.51 11.07
C GLN A 89 -2.70 -15.39 11.84
N GLY A 90 -3.96 -15.42 11.40
CA GLY A 90 -5.01 -16.26 11.95
C GLY A 90 -4.72 -17.74 11.75
N GLU A 91 -4.37 -18.15 10.53
CA GLU A 91 -4.00 -19.52 10.18
C GLU A 91 -2.78 -19.98 10.97
N ARG A 92 -1.72 -19.17 11.04
CA ARG A 92 -0.52 -19.47 11.83
C ARG A 92 -0.84 -19.70 13.30
N ARG A 93 -1.64 -18.81 13.92
CA ARG A 93 -2.05 -18.96 15.33
C ARG A 93 -2.92 -20.20 15.55
N MET A 94 -3.82 -20.50 14.61
CA MET A 94 -4.67 -21.69 14.69
C MET A 94 -3.82 -22.96 14.59
N LEU A 95 -2.89 -23.00 13.64
CA LEU A 95 -1.99 -24.12 13.44
C LEU A 95 -1.09 -24.35 14.66
N GLN A 96 -0.51 -23.29 15.25
CA GLN A 96 0.25 -23.41 16.49
C GLN A 96 -0.59 -24.02 17.62
N LYS A 97 -1.84 -23.58 17.81
CA LYS A 97 -2.74 -24.16 18.82
C LYS A 97 -3.05 -25.63 18.55
N LEU A 98 -3.30 -26.00 17.29
CA LEU A 98 -3.56 -27.38 16.89
C LEU A 98 -2.34 -28.27 17.17
N LEU A 99 -1.16 -27.78 16.83
CA LEU A 99 0.09 -28.50 17.07
C LEU A 99 0.35 -28.68 18.56
N VAL A 100 0.12 -27.64 19.38
CA VAL A 100 0.23 -27.74 20.84
C VAL A 100 -0.77 -28.75 21.40
N GLN A 101 -2.01 -28.76 20.89
CA GLN A 101 -3.03 -29.72 21.34
C GLN A 101 -2.70 -31.17 20.94
N LYS A 102 -2.11 -31.38 19.76
CA LYS A 102 -1.84 -32.72 19.22
C LYS A 102 -0.52 -33.32 19.71
N PHE A 103 0.51 -32.49 19.85
CA PHE A 103 1.88 -32.92 20.15
C PHE A 103 2.41 -32.45 21.51
N GLY A 104 1.70 -31.56 22.21
CA GLY A 104 2.15 -30.97 23.46
C GLY A 104 3.01 -29.72 23.24
N GLU A 105 3.91 -29.40 24.17
CA GLU A 105 4.77 -28.22 24.03
C GLU A 105 5.64 -28.30 22.75
N LEU A 106 5.61 -27.23 21.95
CA LEU A 106 6.36 -27.17 20.70
C LEU A 106 7.81 -26.76 20.98
N PRO A 107 8.80 -27.45 20.39
CA PRO A 107 10.19 -26.99 20.43
C PRO A 107 10.32 -25.60 19.80
N VAL A 108 11.18 -24.76 20.37
CA VAL A 108 11.44 -23.38 19.88
C VAL A 108 11.77 -23.33 18.38
N GLY A 109 12.42 -24.37 17.85
CA GLY A 109 12.73 -24.47 16.42
C GLY A 109 11.48 -24.56 15.53
N VAL A 110 10.45 -25.29 15.98
CA VAL A 110 9.17 -25.46 15.27
C VAL A 110 8.36 -24.17 15.29
N GLU A 111 8.33 -23.48 16.44
CA GLU A 111 7.64 -22.18 16.56
C GLU A 111 8.24 -21.15 15.61
N GLN A 112 9.57 -21.06 15.55
CA GLN A 112 10.26 -20.15 14.63
C GLN A 112 10.05 -20.51 13.15
N GLN A 113 9.89 -21.79 12.83
CA GLN A 113 9.56 -22.22 11.46
C GLN A 113 8.13 -21.81 11.09
N LEU A 114 7.16 -21.99 11.98
CA LEU A 114 5.78 -21.53 11.79
C LEU A 114 5.70 -20.00 11.61
N GLU A 115 6.47 -19.23 12.39
CA GLU A 115 6.52 -17.77 12.25
C GLU A 115 7.06 -17.30 10.90
N ARG A 116 8.02 -18.03 10.33
CA ARG A 116 8.64 -17.70 9.04
C ARG A 116 7.97 -18.36 7.83
N ALA A 117 7.06 -19.30 8.07
CA ALA A 117 6.37 -20.03 7.02
C ALA A 117 5.47 -19.09 6.22
N ASP A 118 5.55 -19.16 4.89
CA ASP A 118 4.61 -18.48 4.00
C ASP A 118 3.25 -19.20 3.95
N GLU A 119 2.26 -18.60 3.29
CA GLU A 119 0.89 -19.14 3.19
C GLU A 119 0.87 -20.58 2.65
N LEU A 120 1.64 -20.88 1.61
CA LEU A 120 1.69 -22.21 0.99
C LEU A 120 2.28 -23.25 1.95
N GLN A 121 3.31 -22.86 2.70
CA GLN A 121 3.91 -23.70 3.73
C GLN A 121 2.93 -23.95 4.87
N LEU A 122 2.22 -22.92 5.36
CA LEU A 122 1.19 -23.05 6.40
C LEU A 122 0.07 -24.00 5.96
N GLN A 123 -0.45 -23.88 4.74
CA GLN A 123 -1.46 -24.79 4.19
C GLN A 123 -0.94 -26.22 4.07
N GLY A 124 0.31 -26.41 3.63
CA GLY A 124 0.93 -27.72 3.55
C GLY A 124 1.06 -28.39 4.92
N ILE A 125 1.47 -27.63 5.95
CA ILE A 125 1.55 -28.14 7.32
C ILE A 125 0.14 -28.48 7.84
N LEU A 126 -0.86 -27.64 7.57
CA LEU A 126 -2.25 -27.88 7.98
C LEU A 126 -2.81 -29.18 7.37
N GLN A 127 -2.49 -29.50 6.12
CA GLN A 127 -2.91 -30.77 5.51
C GLN A 127 -2.19 -31.97 6.13
N ARG A 128 -0.89 -31.83 6.41
CA ARG A 128 -0.08 -32.90 7.02
C ARG A 128 -0.43 -33.14 8.48
N VAL A 129 -0.87 -32.12 9.22
CA VAL A 129 -1.13 -32.22 10.67
C VAL A 129 -2.20 -33.25 11.02
N LEU A 130 -3.16 -33.47 10.12
CA LEU A 130 -4.25 -34.42 10.31
C LEU A 130 -3.77 -35.89 10.23
N SER A 131 -2.69 -36.13 9.52
CA SER A 131 -2.15 -37.47 9.23
C SER A 131 -0.83 -37.76 9.95
N ALA A 132 -0.09 -36.71 10.31
CA ALA A 132 1.21 -36.80 10.95
C ALA A 132 1.13 -37.52 12.30
N THR A 133 2.13 -38.32 12.63
CA THR A 133 2.23 -39.01 13.93
C THR A 133 3.24 -38.35 14.87
N GLN A 134 4.18 -37.60 14.31
CA GLN A 134 5.23 -36.86 15.02
C GLN A 134 5.47 -35.50 14.34
N LEU A 135 6.17 -34.58 15.01
CA LEU A 135 6.38 -33.21 14.52
C LEU A 135 7.25 -33.17 13.26
N GLU A 136 8.15 -34.14 13.10
CA GLU A 136 9.05 -34.27 11.96
C GLU A 136 8.31 -34.60 10.65
N ASP A 137 7.09 -35.14 10.73
CA ASP A 137 6.28 -35.47 9.54
C ASP A 137 5.65 -34.21 8.89
N LEU A 138 5.79 -33.04 9.53
CA LEU A 138 5.13 -31.78 9.14
C LEU A 138 5.99 -30.87 8.28
N PHE A 139 7.31 -30.93 8.44
CA PHE A 139 8.31 -30.02 7.87
C PHE A 139 9.25 -30.79 6.94
#